data_AF-A0A3Q3DCQ7-F1
#
_entry.id   AF-A0A3Q3DCQ7-F1
#
_cell.length_a   1.000
_cell.length_b   1.000
_cell.length_c   1.000
_cell.angle_alpha   90.00
_cell.angle_beta   90.00
_cell.angle_gamma   90.00
#
_symmetry.space_group_name_H-M   'P 1'
#
loop_
_entity.id
_entity.type
_entity.pdbx_description
1 polymer ?
#
loop_
_entity_poly.entity_id
_entity_poly.type
_entity_poly.pdbx_seq_one_letter_code
_entity_poly.pdbx_strand_id
1 'polypeptide(L)'
;MCSYLQMSAGRPEDDDDDDITWGSDELPIENLDSKFRKGLFLIYYKTFFSKCVLFNGKNTFIYMVTLDTTRVVLGTNGGYINANHIKMPVKDEDFAYIACQGPLPTTMGDFWQMVWEQKANVVAMMTQEIEGGKVKCQRYWPDSPGTTEMVDERLQIKLVKDQYLDHFHRHLMNVVVQTDETQLVTHLNYTGWPDHGTPSQPEQLLTFISYMRHVHRSGPIVTHCSAGIGRSGTLICIDVVLGLISKDADFDISDVVRNMRLQRKGMVQTEVLLTNDTFLYLRSTKATAPVIMLPPAPPITRSPPDLDSSIAGVIEEGGCSPETTITIKTVGPFMSAQR
;
A
#
# COMPACT_ATOMS: atom_id res chain seq x y z
N MET A 1 -33.16 3.13 -60.03
CA MET A 1 -33.85 2.96 -58.73
C MET A 1 -33.00 2.05 -57.86
N CYS A 2 -32.68 2.52 -56.66
CA CYS A 2 -32.43 1.79 -55.41
C CYS A 2 -31.54 0.53 -55.40
N SER A 3 -30.42 0.61 -54.68
CA SER A 3 -30.00 -0.48 -53.78
C SER A 3 -29.38 0.11 -52.50
N TYR A 4 -29.87 -0.40 -51.37
CA TYR A 4 -29.65 0.01 -49.99
C TYR A 4 -28.22 -0.28 -49.51
N LEU A 5 -27.59 0.69 -48.84
CA LEU A 5 -26.47 0.50 -47.92
C LEU A 5 -27.05 0.31 -46.52
N GLN A 6 -26.71 -0.80 -45.86
CA GLN A 6 -27.03 -1.03 -44.45
C GLN A 6 -25.71 -1.33 -43.73
N MET A 7 -25.21 -0.33 -42.99
CA MET A 7 -24.17 -0.50 -41.98
C MET A 7 -24.85 -0.90 -40.67
N SER A 8 -24.45 -2.02 -40.08
CA SER A 8 -24.79 -2.36 -38.69
C SER A 8 -23.49 -2.59 -37.92
N ALA A 9 -23.27 -1.74 -36.92
CA ALA A 9 -22.18 -1.79 -35.97
C ALA A 9 -22.26 -3.07 -35.12
N GLY A 10 -21.13 -3.79 -35.02
CA GLY A 10 -20.98 -4.87 -34.05
C GLY A 10 -20.87 -4.29 -32.63
N ARG A 11 -21.62 -4.87 -31.70
CA ARG A 11 -21.42 -4.67 -30.25
C ARG A 11 -20.07 -5.27 -29.84
N PRO A 12 -19.31 -4.65 -28.93
CA PRO A 12 -18.30 -5.38 -28.17
C PRO A 12 -19.01 -6.42 -27.30
N GLU A 13 -18.45 -7.62 -27.25
CA GLU A 13 -18.91 -8.71 -26.39
C GLU A 13 -18.67 -8.33 -24.92
N ASP A 14 -19.72 -8.49 -24.11
CA ASP A 14 -19.72 -8.31 -22.66
C ASP A 14 -18.99 -9.50 -22.02
N ASP A 15 -17.67 -9.41 -21.84
CA ASP A 15 -16.87 -10.39 -21.09
C ASP A 15 -16.77 -9.97 -19.62
N ASP A 16 -17.54 -10.67 -18.78
CA ASP A 16 -17.36 -10.88 -17.34
C ASP A 16 -17.02 -9.63 -16.50
N ASP A 17 -17.99 -8.74 -16.36
CA ASP A 17 -18.10 -7.90 -15.17
C ASP A 17 -18.39 -8.83 -13.97
N ASP A 18 -17.35 -9.10 -13.17
CA ASP A 18 -17.51 -9.66 -11.83
C ASP A 18 -18.54 -8.79 -11.09
N ASP A 19 -19.70 -9.36 -10.80
CA ASP A 19 -20.81 -8.77 -10.04
C ASP A 19 -20.35 -8.50 -8.60
N ILE A 20 -19.59 -7.42 -8.42
CA ILE A 20 -19.23 -6.86 -7.12
C ILE A 20 -20.51 -6.23 -6.58
N THR A 21 -21.30 -7.07 -5.93
CA THR A 21 -22.45 -6.64 -5.14
C THR A 21 -21.94 -5.77 -3.99
N TRP A 22 -22.09 -4.45 -4.14
CA TRP A 22 -21.86 -3.51 -3.07
C TRP A 22 -22.92 -3.73 -2.00
N GLY A 23 -22.53 -4.37 -0.90
CA GLY A 23 -23.31 -4.40 0.33
C GLY A 23 -23.74 -2.97 0.65
N SER A 24 -25.04 -2.79 0.82
CA SER A 24 -25.67 -1.54 1.19
C SER A 24 -25.34 -1.21 2.65
N ASP A 25 -24.07 -0.90 2.94
CA ASP A 25 -23.69 -0.46 4.27
C ASP A 25 -24.27 0.93 4.50
N GLU A 26 -25.15 0.98 5.49
CA GLU A 26 -26.03 2.07 5.84
C GLU A 26 -25.28 3.40 6.00
N LEU A 27 -25.73 4.40 5.23
CA LEU A 27 -25.28 5.78 5.42
C LEU A 27 -25.71 6.25 6.82
N PRO A 28 -24.92 7.10 7.50
CA PRO A 28 -25.29 7.68 8.80
C PRO A 28 -26.39 8.73 8.63
N ILE A 29 -27.63 8.29 8.34
CA ILE A 29 -28.78 9.16 8.02
C ILE A 29 -30.06 8.60 8.66
N GLU A 30 -29.96 7.67 9.61
CA GLU A 30 -31.15 6.97 10.13
C GLU A 30 -32.18 7.90 10.80
N ASN A 31 -31.77 9.11 11.22
CA ASN A 31 -32.66 10.07 11.92
C ASN A 31 -33.06 11.33 11.12
N LEU A 32 -32.98 11.34 9.78
CA LEU A 32 -33.39 12.49 8.97
C LEU A 32 -34.69 12.25 8.18
N ASP A 33 -35.49 13.29 7.99
CA ASP A 33 -36.75 13.27 7.25
C ASP A 33 -36.58 12.77 5.80
N SER A 34 -37.52 11.99 5.27
CA SER A 34 -37.39 11.26 4.00
C SER A 34 -37.25 12.19 2.78
N LYS A 35 -37.78 13.41 2.84
CA LYS A 35 -37.59 14.45 1.81
C LYS A 35 -36.17 15.01 1.83
N PHE A 36 -35.60 15.19 3.02
CA PHE A 36 -34.20 15.57 3.20
C PHE A 36 -33.25 14.49 2.71
N ARG A 37 -33.56 13.20 2.95
CA ARG A 37 -32.77 12.05 2.42
C ARG A 37 -32.67 12.08 0.90
N LYS A 38 -33.80 12.26 0.20
CA LYS A 38 -33.81 12.32 -1.28
C LYS A 38 -33.03 13.52 -1.81
N GLY A 39 -33.12 14.68 -1.15
CA GLY A 39 -32.34 15.87 -1.50
C GLY A 39 -30.84 15.68 -1.31
N LEU A 40 -30.41 15.17 -0.15
CA LEU A 40 -29.01 14.90 0.16
C LEU A 40 -28.43 13.82 -0.75
N PHE A 41 -29.21 12.78 -1.05
CA PHE A 41 -28.84 11.71 -1.97
C PHE A 41 -28.64 12.24 -3.39
N LEU A 42 -29.54 13.11 -3.89
CA LEU A 42 -29.40 13.71 -5.23
C LEU A 42 -28.18 14.64 -5.33
N ILE A 43 -27.90 15.41 -4.27
CA ILE A 43 -26.73 16.29 -4.20
C ILE A 43 -25.46 15.45 -4.17
N TYR A 44 -25.39 14.45 -3.29
CA TYR A 44 -24.28 13.51 -3.21
C TYR A 44 -24.01 12.84 -4.57
N TYR A 45 -25.05 12.32 -5.22
CA TYR A 45 -24.92 11.65 -6.51
C TYR A 45 -24.45 12.61 -7.60
N LYS A 46 -24.97 13.84 -7.65
CA LYS A 46 -24.49 14.86 -8.59
C LYS A 46 -23.03 15.25 -8.34
N THR A 47 -22.63 15.46 -7.08
CA THR A 47 -21.24 15.81 -6.74
C THR A 47 -20.28 14.65 -7.01
N PHE A 48 -20.69 13.43 -6.69
CA PHE A 48 -19.93 12.21 -6.95
C PHE A 48 -19.74 11.98 -8.46
N PHE A 49 -20.83 12.01 -9.23
CA PHE A 49 -20.79 11.82 -10.68
C PHE A 49 -19.98 12.94 -11.37
N SER A 50 -20.12 14.18 -10.90
CA SER A 50 -19.31 15.29 -11.41
C SER A 50 -17.81 15.07 -11.18
N LYS A 51 -17.40 14.46 -10.05
CA LYS A 51 -15.99 14.13 -9.79
C LYS A 51 -15.49 12.94 -10.60
N CYS A 52 -16.33 11.93 -10.80
CA CYS A 52 -16.04 10.82 -11.71
C CYS A 52 -15.71 11.35 -13.11
N VAL A 53 -16.48 12.32 -13.60
CA VAL A 53 -16.26 12.95 -14.91
C VAL A 53 -15.06 13.89 -14.91
N LEU A 54 -14.88 14.73 -13.88
CA LEU A 54 -13.77 15.68 -13.79
C LEU A 54 -12.39 15.01 -13.70
N PHE A 55 -12.29 13.83 -13.09
CA PHE A 55 -11.03 13.12 -12.88
C PHE A 55 -10.94 11.78 -13.63
N ASN A 56 -11.74 11.60 -14.69
CA ASN A 56 -11.84 10.35 -15.44
C ASN A 56 -10.50 9.83 -16.00
N GLY A 57 -9.51 10.71 -16.20
CA GLY A 57 -8.15 10.34 -16.63
C GLY A 57 -7.13 10.07 -15.50
N LYS A 58 -7.53 10.21 -14.23
CA LYS A 58 -6.67 10.04 -13.05
C LYS A 58 -7.15 8.96 -12.07
N ASN A 59 -8.28 8.32 -12.34
CA ASN A 59 -8.83 7.24 -11.53
C ASN A 59 -8.74 5.91 -12.28
N THR A 60 -8.17 4.87 -11.64
CA THR A 60 -8.15 3.51 -12.22
C THR A 60 -9.56 2.94 -12.34
N PHE A 61 -10.43 3.26 -11.38
CA PHE A 61 -11.84 2.89 -11.39
C PHE A 61 -12.71 4.14 -11.20
N ILE A 62 -13.61 4.39 -12.16
CA ILE A 62 -14.44 5.60 -12.24
C ILE A 62 -15.25 5.83 -10.95
N TYR A 63 -15.70 4.76 -10.30
CA TYR A 63 -16.55 4.82 -9.09
C TYR A 63 -15.77 4.81 -7.77
N MET A 64 -14.44 4.69 -7.79
CA MET A 64 -13.63 4.69 -6.56
C MET A 64 -13.00 6.05 -6.34
N VAL A 65 -13.84 7.02 -5.97
CA VAL A 65 -13.44 8.42 -5.79
C VAL A 65 -13.02 8.71 -4.35
N THR A 66 -12.05 9.60 -4.18
CA THR A 66 -11.57 10.04 -2.86
C THR A 66 -12.62 10.84 -2.09
N LEU A 67 -12.57 10.74 -0.75
CA LEU A 67 -13.29 11.66 0.14
C LEU A 67 -12.58 13.02 0.19
N ASP A 68 -13.28 14.11 -0.08
CA ASP A 68 -12.66 15.46 -0.13
C ASP A 68 -11.99 15.86 1.19
N THR A 69 -12.58 15.46 2.31
CA THR A 69 -12.15 15.87 3.65
C THR A 69 -10.82 15.25 4.05
N THR A 70 -10.43 14.14 3.43
CA THR A 70 -9.24 13.37 3.76
C THR A 70 -8.35 13.10 2.54
N ARG A 71 -8.69 13.65 1.37
CA ARG A 71 -7.90 13.43 0.15
C ARG A 71 -6.51 14.01 0.32
N VAL A 72 -5.52 13.38 -0.30
CA VAL A 72 -4.21 13.99 -0.45
C VAL A 72 -4.30 15.08 -1.52
N VAL A 73 -3.64 16.20 -1.25
CA VAL A 73 -3.61 17.38 -2.13
C VAL A 73 -2.18 17.56 -2.62
N LEU A 74 -1.98 17.65 -3.93
CA LEU A 74 -0.65 17.80 -4.53
C LEU A 74 -0.29 19.27 -4.77
N GLY A 75 0.88 19.67 -4.29
CA GLY A 75 1.43 21.01 -4.47
C GLY A 75 0.53 22.13 -3.93
N THR A 76 0.93 23.37 -4.23
CA THR A 76 0.21 24.58 -3.77
C THR A 76 -1.08 24.83 -4.54
N ASN A 77 -1.20 24.29 -5.76
CA ASN A 77 -2.33 24.53 -6.65
C ASN A 77 -3.51 23.59 -6.39
N GLY A 78 -3.42 22.71 -5.39
CA GLY A 78 -4.55 21.87 -5.00
C GLY A 78 -4.74 20.63 -5.85
N GLY A 79 -3.67 20.10 -6.46
CA GLY A 79 -3.69 19.00 -7.42
C GLY A 79 -4.39 17.74 -6.89
N TYR A 80 -4.93 16.96 -7.82
CA TYR A 80 -5.67 15.73 -7.52
C TYR A 80 -4.81 14.49 -7.76
N ILE A 81 -4.86 13.59 -6.78
CA ILE A 81 -4.44 12.19 -6.86
C ILE A 81 -5.50 11.33 -6.15
N ASN A 82 -5.72 10.11 -6.62
CA ASN A 82 -6.61 9.18 -5.96
C ASN A 82 -5.94 8.54 -4.73
N ALA A 83 -5.86 9.34 -3.66
CA ALA A 83 -5.27 8.96 -2.39
C ALA A 83 -6.02 9.64 -1.23
N ASN A 84 -6.13 8.95 -0.10
CA ASN A 84 -6.67 9.49 1.14
C ASN A 84 -5.69 9.26 2.30
N HIS A 85 -5.55 10.25 3.17
CA HIS A 85 -4.96 10.06 4.48
C HIS A 85 -5.85 9.15 5.32
N ILE A 86 -5.23 8.19 6.01
CA ILE A 86 -5.88 7.36 7.02
C ILE A 86 -5.03 7.44 8.28
N LYS A 87 -5.64 7.88 9.38
CA LYS A 87 -5.01 7.98 10.70
C LYS A 87 -5.73 7.05 11.66
N MET A 88 -4.98 6.12 12.25
CA MET A 88 -5.51 5.06 13.10
C MET A 88 -4.93 5.18 14.51
N PRO A 89 -5.77 5.44 15.54
CA PRO A 89 -5.30 5.50 16.92
C PRO A 89 -4.93 4.10 17.42
N VAL A 90 -3.72 3.96 17.94
CA VAL A 90 -3.18 2.74 18.55
C VAL A 90 -2.69 3.08 19.97
N LYS A 91 -3.67 3.17 20.88
CA LYS A 91 -3.49 3.61 22.27
C LYS A 91 -2.90 5.02 22.36
N ASP A 92 -1.63 5.13 22.69
CA ASP A 92 -0.85 6.35 22.89
C ASP A 92 -0.09 6.81 21.64
N GLU A 93 -0.23 6.09 20.53
CA GLU A 93 0.37 6.44 19.24
C GLU A 93 -0.69 6.53 18.15
N ASP A 94 -0.35 7.22 17.07
CA ASP A 94 -1.16 7.30 15.87
C ASP A 94 -0.42 6.67 14.69
N PHE A 95 -1.00 5.63 14.10
CA PHE A 95 -0.49 5.07 12.86
C PHE A 95 -1.04 5.88 11.68
N ALA A 96 -0.14 6.51 10.91
CA ALA A 96 -0.49 7.33 9.76
C ALA A 96 -0.18 6.60 8.45
N TYR A 97 -1.16 6.64 7.53
CA TYR A 97 -1.09 6.03 6.23
C TYR A 97 -1.59 6.97 5.14
N ILE A 98 -1.20 6.68 3.92
CA ILE A 98 -1.87 7.15 2.71
C ILE A 98 -2.32 5.92 1.94
N ALA A 99 -3.63 5.72 1.83
CA ALA A 99 -4.19 4.66 1.00
C ALA A 99 -4.53 5.23 -0.39
N CYS A 100 -3.94 4.66 -1.44
CA CYS A 100 -4.09 5.14 -2.81
C CYS A 100 -4.23 4.00 -3.83
N GLN A 101 -4.68 4.32 -5.03
CA GLN A 101 -4.71 3.37 -6.14
C GLN A 101 -3.28 3.05 -6.64
N GLY A 102 -3.12 1.93 -7.34
CA GLY A 102 -1.92 1.65 -8.12
C GLY A 102 -1.72 2.71 -9.21
N PRO A 103 -0.51 3.27 -9.37
CA PRO A 103 -0.26 4.30 -10.37
C PRO A 103 -0.65 3.86 -11.79
N LEU A 104 -1.21 4.81 -12.54
CA LEU A 104 -1.42 4.73 -13.98
C LEU A 104 -0.20 5.35 -14.70
N PRO A 105 0.01 5.05 -16.00
CA PRO A 105 1.08 5.70 -16.78
C PRO A 105 1.03 7.23 -16.71
N THR A 106 -0.17 7.81 -16.62
CA THR A 106 -0.41 9.26 -16.55
C THR A 106 -0.29 9.86 -15.14
N THR A 107 -0.18 9.05 -14.09
CA THR A 107 -0.18 9.51 -12.69
C THR A 107 1.09 9.10 -11.93
N MET A 108 2.14 8.65 -12.61
CA MET A 108 3.40 8.28 -11.97
C MET A 108 4.10 9.48 -11.32
N GLY A 109 4.13 10.62 -12.02
CA GLY A 109 4.63 11.89 -11.49
C GLY A 109 3.85 12.34 -10.26
N ASP A 110 2.50 12.33 -10.35
CA ASP A 110 1.59 12.65 -9.24
C ASP A 110 1.88 11.75 -8.01
N PHE A 111 2.11 10.45 -8.21
CA PHE A 111 2.41 9.50 -7.14
C PHE A 111 3.73 9.81 -6.44
N TRP A 112 4.80 10.06 -7.19
CA TRP A 112 6.09 10.38 -6.57
C TRP A 112 6.14 11.77 -5.95
N GLN A 113 5.41 12.73 -6.51
CA GLN A 113 5.18 14.02 -5.87
C GLN A 113 4.50 13.84 -4.51
N MET A 114 3.47 12.99 -4.43
CA MET A 114 2.81 12.64 -3.17
C MET A 114 3.80 12.06 -2.15
N VAL A 115 4.58 11.05 -2.54
CA VAL A 115 5.57 10.40 -1.66
C VAL A 115 6.60 11.40 -1.13
N TRP A 116 7.04 12.31 -1.99
CA TRP A 116 7.99 13.37 -1.64
C TRP A 116 7.41 14.42 -0.69
N GLU A 117 6.28 15.02 -1.06
CA GLU A 117 5.64 16.09 -0.29
C GLU A 117 5.22 15.61 1.11
N GLN A 118 4.78 14.36 1.20
CA GLN A 118 4.34 13.74 2.45
C GLN A 118 5.51 13.16 3.27
N LYS A 119 6.75 13.26 2.77
CA LYS A 119 7.97 12.76 3.42
C LYS A 119 7.88 11.28 3.80
N ALA A 120 7.17 10.50 2.98
CA ALA A 120 6.93 9.08 3.20
C ALA A 120 8.19 8.27 2.86
N ASN A 121 8.76 7.58 3.84
CA ASN A 121 9.96 6.77 3.61
C ASN A 121 9.66 5.30 3.28
N VAL A 122 8.40 4.88 3.34
CA VAL A 122 7.95 3.51 3.04
C VAL A 122 6.76 3.51 2.10
N VAL A 123 6.84 2.69 1.06
CA VAL A 123 5.74 2.33 0.17
C VAL A 123 5.47 0.84 0.30
N ALA A 124 4.22 0.45 0.59
CA ALA A 124 3.75 -0.92 0.66
C ALA A 124 2.81 -1.21 -0.52
N MET A 125 3.33 -1.92 -1.51
CA MET A 125 2.61 -2.38 -2.69
C MET A 125 2.08 -3.80 -2.44
N MET A 126 0.76 -3.96 -2.44
CA MET A 126 0.07 -5.21 -2.12
C MET A 126 -0.54 -5.87 -3.36
N THR A 127 0.13 -5.75 -4.51
CA THR A 127 -0.33 -6.31 -5.79
C THR A 127 0.85 -6.56 -6.70
N GLN A 128 0.74 -7.54 -7.59
CA GLN A 128 1.62 -7.63 -8.75
C GLN A 128 1.19 -6.62 -9.82
N GLU A 129 2.07 -6.35 -10.78
CA GLU A 129 1.78 -5.47 -11.91
C GLU A 129 0.70 -6.06 -12.82
N ILE A 130 0.73 -7.38 -13.02
CA ILE A 130 -0.22 -8.15 -13.83
C ILE A 130 -0.69 -9.35 -13.01
N GLU A 131 -2.01 -9.53 -12.95
CA GLU A 131 -2.65 -10.67 -12.28
C GLU A 131 -3.78 -11.19 -13.18
N GLY A 132 -3.84 -12.51 -13.41
CA GLY A 132 -4.85 -13.10 -14.30
C GLY A 132 -4.85 -12.53 -15.72
N GLY A 133 -3.69 -12.07 -16.21
CA GLY A 133 -3.57 -11.41 -17.53
C GLY A 133 -4.08 -9.96 -17.57
N LYS A 134 -4.59 -9.42 -16.46
CA LYS A 134 -5.07 -8.04 -16.35
C LYS A 134 -4.01 -7.17 -15.68
N VAL A 135 -3.75 -5.98 -16.22
CA VAL A 135 -2.86 -5.00 -15.59
C VAL A 135 -3.53 -4.45 -14.33
N LYS A 136 -2.87 -4.59 -13.19
CA LYS A 136 -3.35 -4.14 -11.87
C LYS A 136 -2.65 -2.88 -11.40
N CYS A 137 -1.38 -2.71 -11.76
CA CYS A 137 -0.56 -1.56 -11.41
C CYS A 137 0.52 -1.38 -12.47
N GLN A 138 0.71 -0.15 -12.96
CA GLN A 138 1.86 0.16 -13.80
C GLN A 138 3.13 0.12 -12.93
N ARG A 139 4.24 -0.38 -13.48
CA ARG A 139 5.54 -0.19 -12.84
C ARG A 139 5.90 1.29 -12.87
N TYR A 140 6.17 1.86 -11.71
CA TYR A 140 6.45 3.28 -11.52
C TYR A 140 7.86 3.55 -11.00
N TRP A 141 8.79 2.61 -11.22
CA TRP A 141 10.19 2.70 -10.82
C TRP A 141 11.09 2.07 -11.89
N PRO A 142 12.40 2.40 -11.92
CA PRO A 142 13.30 1.89 -12.94
C PRO A 142 13.51 0.37 -12.88
N ASP A 143 13.72 -0.27 -14.03
CA ASP A 143 13.83 -1.73 -14.16
C ASP A 143 15.12 -2.35 -13.64
N SER A 144 16.18 -1.56 -13.39
CA SER A 144 17.51 -2.10 -13.09
C SER A 144 18.24 -1.30 -12.02
N PRO A 145 18.93 -1.94 -11.07
CA PRO A 145 19.74 -1.23 -10.09
C PRO A 145 20.77 -0.31 -10.76
N GLY A 146 20.91 0.90 -10.22
CA GLY A 146 21.79 1.94 -10.74
C GLY A 146 21.16 2.81 -11.84
N THR A 147 20.04 2.40 -12.43
CA THR A 147 19.35 3.22 -13.45
C THR A 147 18.45 4.27 -12.81
N THR A 148 18.08 5.25 -13.62
CA THR A 148 17.39 6.44 -13.14
C THR A 148 16.40 6.92 -14.20
N GLU A 149 15.19 7.29 -13.77
CA GLU A 149 14.11 7.73 -14.65
C GLU A 149 13.48 9.02 -14.16
N MET A 150 13.15 9.91 -15.09
CA MET A 150 12.36 11.11 -14.80
C MET A 150 10.88 10.71 -14.80
N VAL A 151 10.21 10.89 -13.66
CA VAL A 151 8.78 10.58 -13.51
C VAL A 151 7.89 11.82 -13.67
N ASP A 152 8.51 13.00 -13.63
CA ASP A 152 7.94 14.30 -13.97
C ASP A 152 9.09 15.27 -14.33
N GLU A 153 8.81 16.51 -14.71
CA GLU A 153 9.82 17.53 -15.03
C GLU A 153 10.80 17.79 -13.86
N ARG A 154 10.36 17.56 -12.62
CA ARG A 154 11.11 17.93 -11.40
C ARG A 154 11.61 16.76 -10.57
N LEU A 155 11.10 15.56 -10.82
CA LEU A 155 11.30 14.40 -9.97
C LEU A 155 11.98 13.29 -10.73
N GLN A 156 13.06 12.80 -10.13
CA GLN A 156 13.87 11.73 -10.65
C GLN A 156 13.90 10.57 -9.66
N ILE A 157 13.68 9.35 -10.14
CA ILE A 157 13.70 8.13 -9.33
C ILE A 157 14.88 7.29 -9.74
N LYS A 158 15.77 7.01 -8.78
CA LYS A 158 16.91 6.12 -8.96
C LYS A 158 16.71 4.84 -8.16
N LEU A 159 16.78 3.70 -8.83
CA LEU A 159 16.79 2.40 -8.15
C LEU A 159 18.20 2.15 -7.61
N VAL A 160 18.37 2.18 -6.28
CA VAL A 160 19.68 1.99 -5.63
C VAL A 160 19.96 0.51 -5.42
N LYS A 161 18.98 -0.23 -4.93
CA LYS A 161 19.12 -1.66 -4.63
C LYS A 161 17.82 -2.39 -4.93
N ASP A 162 17.94 -3.57 -5.51
CA ASP A 162 16.84 -4.50 -5.69
C ASP A 162 17.15 -5.81 -4.98
N GLN A 163 16.21 -6.31 -4.18
CA GLN A 163 16.38 -7.53 -3.40
C GLN A 163 15.09 -8.34 -3.38
N TYR A 164 15.22 -9.59 -3.79
CA TYR A 164 14.18 -10.59 -3.62
C TYR A 164 14.35 -11.20 -2.24
N LEU A 165 13.33 -11.03 -1.40
CA LEU A 165 13.19 -11.77 -0.15
C LEU A 165 12.12 -12.85 -0.39
N ASP A 166 12.04 -13.86 0.48
CA ASP A 166 11.26 -15.07 0.21
C ASP A 166 9.82 -14.82 -0.28
N HIS A 167 9.16 -13.74 0.21
CA HIS A 167 7.73 -13.50 -0.03
C HIS A 167 7.37 -12.06 -0.41
N PHE A 168 8.38 -11.19 -0.54
CA PHE A 168 8.20 -9.81 -1.00
C PHE A 168 9.50 -9.29 -1.60
N HIS A 169 9.38 -8.36 -2.53
CA HIS A 169 10.54 -7.69 -3.12
C HIS A 169 10.77 -6.37 -2.37
N ARG A 170 12.04 -6.04 -2.21
CA ARG A 170 12.48 -4.79 -1.61
C ARG A 170 13.26 -4.00 -2.64
N HIS A 171 12.72 -2.85 -2.99
CA HIS A 171 13.37 -1.87 -3.84
C HIS A 171 13.76 -0.67 -2.98
N LEU A 172 15.05 -0.37 -2.94
CA LEU A 172 15.57 0.82 -2.28
C LEU A 172 15.75 1.91 -3.34
N MET A 173 15.04 3.02 -3.19
CA MET A 173 14.98 4.06 -4.21
C MET A 173 15.39 5.42 -3.64
N ASN A 174 16.11 6.21 -4.44
CA ASN A 174 16.32 7.62 -4.18
C ASN A 174 15.34 8.44 -5.02
N VAL A 175 14.54 9.26 -4.35
CA VAL A 175 13.75 10.32 -4.98
C VAL A 175 14.59 11.58 -4.93
N VAL A 176 14.94 12.13 -6.10
CA VAL A 176 15.75 13.32 -6.25
C VAL A 176 14.89 14.43 -6.86
N VAL A 177 14.88 15.60 -6.22
CA VAL A 177 14.24 16.81 -6.74
C VAL A 177 15.29 17.72 -7.36
N GLN A 178 14.89 18.55 -8.33
CA GLN A 178 15.74 19.58 -8.95
C GLN A 178 16.54 20.47 -7.98
N THR A 179 16.15 20.56 -6.70
CA THR A 179 16.87 21.29 -5.65
C THR A 179 18.05 20.50 -5.06
N ASP A 180 18.43 19.37 -5.67
CA ASP A 180 19.42 18.38 -5.19
C ASP A 180 19.08 17.75 -3.82
N GLU A 181 17.89 17.98 -3.30
CA GLU A 181 17.39 17.23 -2.14
C GLU A 181 17.10 15.79 -2.54
N THR A 182 17.55 14.84 -1.71
CA THR A 182 17.35 13.41 -1.93
C THR A 182 16.61 12.78 -0.75
N GLN A 183 15.61 11.94 -1.04
CA GLN A 183 14.88 11.15 -0.06
C GLN A 183 15.03 9.68 -0.39
N LEU A 184 15.50 8.90 0.59
CA LEU A 184 15.58 7.45 0.49
C LEU A 184 14.21 6.83 0.82
N VAL A 185 13.64 6.09 -0.11
CA VAL A 185 12.36 5.41 0.02
C VAL A 185 12.58 3.90 -0.06
N THR A 186 12.05 3.17 0.93
CA THR A 186 11.99 1.71 0.92
C THR A 186 10.64 1.29 0.37
N HIS A 187 10.64 0.77 -0.85
CA HIS A 187 9.46 0.22 -1.49
C HIS A 187 9.43 -1.30 -1.27
N LEU A 188 8.31 -1.77 -0.73
CA LEU A 188 8.06 -3.14 -0.34
C LEU A 188 6.90 -3.67 -1.20
N ASN A 189 7.18 -4.67 -2.04
CA ASN A 189 6.20 -5.27 -2.93
C ASN A 189 5.85 -6.68 -2.46
N TYR A 190 4.69 -6.84 -1.84
CA TYR A 190 4.20 -8.14 -1.37
C TYR A 190 3.59 -8.93 -2.54
N THR A 191 4.24 -10.01 -2.94
CA THR A 191 3.85 -10.84 -4.09
C THR A 191 3.06 -12.09 -3.69
N GLY A 192 3.02 -12.43 -2.38
CA GLY A 192 2.34 -13.60 -1.84
C GLY A 192 0.80 -13.47 -1.70
N TRP A 193 0.15 -12.50 -2.35
CA TRP A 193 -1.30 -12.31 -2.29
C TRP A 193 -1.95 -12.56 -3.66
N PRO A 194 -2.65 -13.69 -3.85
CA PRO A 194 -3.35 -13.97 -5.10
C PRO A 194 -4.57 -13.05 -5.30
N ASP A 195 -4.96 -12.84 -6.56
CA ASP A 195 -5.99 -11.86 -6.99
C ASP A 195 -7.41 -12.21 -6.46
N HIS A 196 -7.67 -13.49 -6.17
CA HIS A 196 -8.91 -13.99 -5.57
C HIS A 196 -8.60 -14.85 -4.34
N GLY A 197 -8.54 -14.25 -3.15
CA GLY A 197 -8.42 -15.00 -1.89
C GLY A 197 -7.63 -14.30 -0.79
N THR A 198 -7.31 -15.06 0.25
CA THR A 198 -6.40 -14.68 1.35
C THR A 198 -4.95 -14.95 0.96
N PRO A 199 -3.97 -14.33 1.65
CA PRO A 199 -2.58 -14.74 1.53
C PRO A 199 -2.43 -16.24 1.72
N SER A 200 -1.70 -16.90 0.83
CA SER A 200 -1.53 -18.36 0.84
C SER A 200 -0.87 -18.87 2.13
N GLN A 201 -0.15 -17.98 2.83
CA GLN A 201 0.52 -18.24 4.11
C GLN A 201 0.44 -16.97 4.97
N PRO A 202 -0.41 -16.93 6.02
CA PRO A 202 -0.61 -15.74 6.84
C PRO A 202 0.66 -15.28 7.55
N GLU A 203 1.57 -16.19 7.91
CA GLU A 203 2.85 -15.90 8.57
C GLU A 203 3.76 -15.00 7.73
N GLN A 204 3.66 -15.12 6.41
CA GLN A 204 4.44 -14.30 5.48
C GLN A 204 3.97 -12.85 5.50
N LEU A 205 2.66 -12.63 5.57
CA LEU A 205 2.09 -11.29 5.70
C LEU A 205 2.50 -10.65 7.04
N LEU A 206 2.57 -11.43 8.12
CA LEU A 206 3.06 -10.93 9.42
C LEU A 206 4.55 -10.54 9.35
N THR A 207 5.35 -11.35 8.66
CA THR A 207 6.77 -11.05 8.42
C THR A 207 6.93 -9.76 7.62
N PHE A 208 6.10 -9.58 6.58
CA PHE A 208 6.05 -8.35 5.80
C PHE A 208 5.67 -7.13 6.65
N ILE A 209 4.62 -7.22 7.47
CA ILE A 209 4.18 -6.12 8.36
C ILE A 209 5.27 -5.77 9.37
N SER A 210 5.89 -6.79 9.99
CA SER A 210 7.01 -6.60 10.92
C SER A 210 8.18 -5.89 10.24
N TYR A 211 8.56 -6.31 9.03
CA TYR A 211 9.61 -5.65 8.25
C TYR A 211 9.24 -4.22 7.88
N MET A 212 8.01 -3.99 7.39
CA MET A 212 7.46 -2.68 7.04
C MET A 212 7.58 -1.69 8.21
N ARG A 213 7.15 -2.11 9.40
CA ARG A 213 7.26 -1.30 10.62
C ARG A 213 8.71 -1.13 11.07
N HIS A 214 9.54 -2.15 10.90
CA HIS A 214 10.96 -2.09 11.24
C HIS A 214 11.74 -1.07 10.38
N VAL A 215 11.40 -0.88 9.10
CA VAL A 215 12.08 0.07 8.20
C VAL A 215 11.41 1.44 8.12
N HIS A 216 10.19 1.59 8.66
CA HIS A 216 9.49 2.88 8.74
C HIS A 216 10.21 3.84 9.70
N ARG A 217 10.38 5.09 9.29
CA ARG A 217 11.13 6.12 10.03
C ARG A 217 10.44 7.48 10.02
N SER A 218 9.74 7.83 8.93
CA SER A 218 9.15 9.16 8.78
C SER A 218 7.96 9.17 7.83
N GLY A 219 7.09 10.15 8.03
CA GLY A 219 5.90 10.35 7.20
C GLY A 219 4.88 9.22 7.33
N PRO A 220 3.77 9.28 6.59
CA PRO A 220 2.81 8.19 6.51
C PRO A 220 3.38 7.03 5.70
N ILE A 221 2.97 5.81 6.03
CA ILE A 221 3.21 4.65 5.15
C ILE A 221 2.26 4.76 3.96
N VAL A 222 2.81 4.85 2.75
CA VAL A 222 1.99 4.82 1.53
C VAL A 222 1.64 3.37 1.24
N THR A 223 0.35 3.05 1.22
CA THR A 223 -0.16 1.69 1.00
C THR A 223 -1.07 1.68 -0.22
N HIS A 224 -0.77 0.81 -1.18
CA HIS A 224 -1.62 0.65 -2.35
C HIS A 224 -1.73 -0.82 -2.79
N CYS A 225 -2.73 -1.08 -3.61
CA CYS A 225 -2.84 -2.31 -4.40
C CYS A 225 -3.19 -1.90 -5.82
N SER A 226 -4.25 -2.44 -6.42
CA SER A 226 -4.82 -1.90 -7.65
C SER A 226 -5.80 -0.74 -7.35
N ALA A 227 -6.90 -1.03 -6.67
CA ALA A 227 -7.91 -0.03 -6.27
C ALA A 227 -7.54 0.80 -5.02
N GLY A 228 -6.63 0.27 -4.18
CA GLY A 228 -6.25 0.92 -2.92
C GLY A 228 -7.27 0.81 -1.79
N ILE A 229 -8.11 -0.24 -1.79
CA ILE A 229 -9.15 -0.42 -0.76
C ILE A 229 -9.22 -1.84 -0.19
N GLY A 230 -9.12 -2.89 -1.01
CA GLY A 230 -9.20 -4.30 -0.58
C GLY A 230 -7.96 -4.74 0.21
N ARG A 231 -6.94 -5.26 -0.50
CA ARG A 231 -5.66 -5.71 0.09
C ARG A 231 -4.98 -4.64 0.94
N SER A 232 -5.02 -3.38 0.49
CA SER A 232 -4.52 -2.23 1.26
C SER A 232 -5.24 -2.05 2.59
N GLY A 233 -6.57 -2.17 2.62
CA GLY A 233 -7.34 -2.06 3.85
C GLY A 233 -7.12 -3.22 4.80
N THR A 234 -6.99 -4.44 4.27
CA THR A 234 -6.66 -5.60 5.09
C THR A 234 -5.25 -5.47 5.71
N LEU A 235 -4.25 -5.00 4.96
CA LEU A 235 -2.91 -4.71 5.51
C LEU A 235 -2.99 -3.73 6.68
N ILE A 236 -3.64 -2.57 6.47
CA ILE A 236 -3.77 -1.53 7.49
C ILE A 236 -4.52 -2.07 8.72
N CYS A 237 -5.60 -2.83 8.50
CA CYS A 237 -6.37 -3.45 9.59
C CYS A 237 -5.51 -4.37 10.45
N ILE A 238 -4.77 -5.29 9.83
CA ILE A 238 -3.93 -6.26 10.55
C ILE A 238 -2.82 -5.55 11.31
N ASP A 239 -2.16 -4.58 10.69
CA ASP A 239 -1.09 -3.79 11.30
C ASP A 239 -1.58 -2.98 12.52
N VAL A 240 -2.74 -2.34 12.43
CA VAL A 240 -3.38 -1.65 13.57
C VAL A 240 -3.73 -2.62 14.69
N VAL A 241 -4.35 -3.75 14.35
CA VAL A 241 -4.73 -4.78 15.34
C VAL A 241 -3.50 -5.36 16.03
N LEU A 242 -2.42 -5.63 15.30
CA LEU A 242 -1.14 -6.06 15.88
C LEU A 242 -0.57 -5.01 16.83
N GLY A 243 -0.65 -3.73 16.46
CA GLY A 243 -0.27 -2.61 17.33
C GLY A 243 -1.07 -2.60 18.63
N LEU A 244 -2.39 -2.74 18.55
CA LEU A 244 -3.28 -2.78 19.73
C LEU A 244 -2.99 -4.00 20.61
N ILE A 245 -2.82 -5.18 20.00
CA ILE A 245 -2.43 -6.42 20.68
C ILE A 245 -1.10 -6.24 21.44
N SER A 246 -0.10 -5.60 20.81
CA SER A 246 1.24 -5.40 21.38
C SER A 246 1.22 -4.52 22.64
N LYS A 247 0.23 -3.61 22.73
CA LYS A 247 0.04 -2.67 23.84
C LYS A 247 -1.00 -3.12 24.87
N ASP A 248 -1.46 -4.36 24.75
CA ASP A 248 -2.53 -4.95 25.56
C ASP A 248 -3.80 -4.10 25.60
N ALA A 249 -4.15 -3.54 24.44
CA ALA A 249 -5.36 -2.75 24.27
C ALA A 249 -6.50 -3.62 23.71
N ASP A 250 -7.71 -3.36 24.20
CA ASP A 250 -8.92 -3.91 23.61
C ASP A 250 -9.15 -3.35 22.21
N PHE A 251 -9.72 -4.17 21.34
CA PHE A 251 -10.04 -3.77 19.97
C PHE A 251 -11.27 -4.52 19.47
N ASP A 252 -12.03 -3.84 18.62
CA ASP A 252 -13.10 -4.40 17.81
C ASP A 252 -12.76 -4.18 16.33
N ILE A 253 -12.79 -5.26 15.55
CA ILE A 253 -12.38 -5.23 14.14
C ILE A 253 -13.37 -4.39 13.33
N SER A 254 -14.65 -4.48 13.62
CA SER A 254 -15.69 -3.70 12.94
C SER A 254 -15.48 -2.21 13.19
N ASP A 255 -15.07 -1.80 14.40
CA ASP A 255 -14.71 -0.42 14.70
C ASP A 255 -13.43 0.05 13.98
N VAL A 256 -12.41 -0.79 13.90
CA VAL A 256 -11.18 -0.49 13.13
C VAL A 256 -11.53 -0.28 11.64
N VAL A 257 -12.29 -1.19 11.05
CA VAL A 257 -12.72 -1.11 9.65
C VAL A 257 -13.63 0.09 9.42
N ARG A 258 -14.58 0.35 10.32
CA ARG A 258 -15.46 1.52 10.27
C ARG A 258 -14.67 2.82 10.29
N ASN A 259 -13.65 2.92 11.17
CA ASN A 259 -12.77 4.09 11.23
C ASN A 259 -12.01 4.31 9.91
N MET A 260 -11.46 3.25 9.32
CA MET A 260 -10.84 3.34 7.99
C MET A 260 -11.84 3.78 6.91
N ARG A 261 -13.05 3.21 6.91
CA ARG A 261 -14.10 3.51 5.92
C ARG A 261 -14.62 4.95 5.96
N LEU A 262 -14.56 5.58 7.14
CA LEU A 262 -14.85 7.02 7.29
C LEU A 262 -13.78 7.92 6.65
N GLN A 263 -12.56 7.42 6.45
CA GLN A 263 -11.43 8.17 5.91
C GLN A 263 -11.12 7.83 4.44
N ARG A 264 -11.41 6.61 3.99
CA ARG A 264 -11.43 6.19 2.58
C ARG A 264 -12.56 5.19 2.40
N LYS A 265 -13.47 5.41 1.46
CA LYS A 265 -14.63 4.51 1.28
C LYS A 265 -14.19 3.13 0.78
N GLY A 266 -14.87 2.08 1.24
CA GLY A 266 -14.70 0.71 0.74
C GLY A 266 -13.46 -0.04 1.26
N MET A 267 -12.76 0.49 2.28
CA MET A 267 -11.64 -0.21 2.91
C MET A 267 -12.10 -1.58 3.43
N VAL A 268 -11.34 -2.62 3.05
CA VAL A 268 -11.69 -4.04 3.19
C VAL A 268 -12.93 -4.40 2.35
N GLN A 269 -12.71 -5.00 1.17
CA GLN A 269 -13.75 -5.29 0.19
C GLN A 269 -14.51 -6.61 0.45
N THR A 270 -13.82 -7.67 0.86
CA THR A 270 -14.44 -8.99 1.10
C THR A 270 -14.13 -9.48 2.51
N GLU A 271 -15.17 -9.97 3.22
CA GLU A 271 -15.06 -10.52 4.57
C GLU A 271 -14.06 -11.69 4.63
N VAL A 272 -13.89 -12.41 3.52
CA VAL A 272 -12.96 -13.54 3.37
C VAL A 272 -11.51 -13.14 3.68
N LEU A 273 -11.14 -11.86 3.55
CA LEU A 273 -9.78 -11.39 3.87
C LEU A 273 -9.49 -11.27 5.36
N LEU A 274 -10.51 -11.40 6.21
CA LEU A 274 -10.45 -11.23 7.67
C LEU A 274 -11.01 -12.46 8.40
N THR A 275 -10.78 -13.69 7.91
CA THR A 275 -11.31 -14.89 8.55
C THR A 275 -10.88 -15.04 10.01
N ASN A 276 -11.79 -15.57 10.85
CA ASN A 276 -11.56 -15.86 12.27
C ASN A 276 -10.26 -16.64 12.53
N ASP A 277 -9.84 -17.51 11.60
CA ASP A 277 -8.63 -18.32 11.74
C ASP A 277 -7.34 -17.49 11.75
N THR A 278 -7.27 -16.44 10.90
CA THR A 278 -6.12 -15.52 10.90
C THR A 278 -6.03 -14.79 12.23
N PHE A 279 -7.15 -14.40 12.83
CA PHE A 279 -7.16 -13.67 14.10
C PHE A 279 -6.98 -14.55 15.32
N LEU A 280 -7.53 -15.77 15.32
CA LEU A 280 -7.24 -16.80 16.32
C LEU A 280 -5.75 -17.16 16.30
N TYR A 281 -5.14 -17.21 15.12
CA TYR A 281 -3.69 -17.33 14.95
C TYR A 281 -2.93 -16.12 15.55
N LEU A 282 -3.37 -14.90 15.27
CA LEU A 282 -2.75 -13.68 15.83
C LEU A 282 -2.87 -13.58 17.36
N ARG A 283 -4.01 -13.97 17.93
CA ARG A 283 -4.19 -14.02 19.39
C ARG A 283 -3.44 -15.17 20.03
N SER A 284 -3.29 -16.32 19.36
CA SER A 284 -2.54 -17.46 19.90
C SER A 284 -1.02 -17.29 19.82
N THR A 285 -0.50 -16.54 18.85
CA THR A 285 0.94 -16.22 18.73
C THR A 285 1.47 -15.28 19.83
N LYS A 286 0.59 -14.57 20.58
CA LYS A 286 0.95 -13.96 21.88
C LYS A 286 1.56 -15.00 22.86
N ALA A 287 1.26 -16.29 22.70
CA ALA A 287 1.78 -17.36 23.56
C ALA A 287 3.12 -17.96 23.09
N THR A 288 3.60 -17.66 21.87
CA THR A 288 4.77 -18.34 21.29
C THR A 288 5.67 -17.48 20.38
N ALA A 289 5.40 -16.19 20.21
CA ALA A 289 6.09 -15.34 19.23
C ALA A 289 7.63 -15.57 19.21
N PRO A 290 8.18 -16.20 18.17
CA PRO A 290 9.62 -16.32 18.02
C PRO A 290 10.18 -14.92 17.73
N VAL A 291 11.35 -14.63 18.29
CA VAL A 291 12.14 -13.44 17.90
C VAL A 291 12.50 -13.60 16.42
N ILE A 292 11.74 -12.95 15.54
CA ILE A 292 12.10 -12.86 14.11
C ILE A 292 13.39 -12.04 14.06
N MET A 293 14.53 -12.71 13.82
CA MET A 293 15.80 -12.04 13.59
C MET A 293 15.72 -11.33 12.23
N LEU A 294 15.31 -10.06 12.26
CA LEU A 294 15.31 -9.21 11.08
C LEU A 294 16.77 -8.94 10.66
N PRO A 295 17.08 -8.95 9.35
CA PRO A 295 18.39 -8.55 8.89
C PRO A 295 18.67 -7.09 9.30
N PRO A 296 19.93 -6.74 9.62
CA PRO A 296 20.26 -5.39 10.08
C PRO A 296 19.86 -4.34 9.04
N ALA A 297 19.21 -3.27 9.50
CA ALA A 297 18.93 -2.11 8.67
C ALA A 297 20.26 -1.58 8.06
N PRO A 298 20.30 -1.24 6.75
CA PRO A 298 21.53 -0.77 6.14
C PRO A 298 21.98 0.57 6.77
N PRO A 299 23.29 0.78 6.95
CA PRO A 299 23.82 2.05 7.42
C PRO A 299 23.51 3.17 6.40
N ILE A 300 23.03 4.30 6.89
CA ILE A 300 22.81 5.51 6.09
C ILE A 300 24.18 6.19 5.93
N THR A 301 24.77 6.11 4.74
CA THR A 301 25.92 6.95 4.40
C THR A 301 25.40 8.37 4.14
N ARG A 302 25.61 9.27 5.09
CA ARG A 302 25.65 10.71 4.79
C ARG A 302 27.03 11.02 4.22
N SER A 303 27.14 11.57 3.01
CA SER A 303 28.40 12.17 2.53
C SER A 303 28.19 13.02 1.27
N PRO A 304 29.05 14.02 0.95
CA PRO A 304 30.16 14.62 1.72
C PRO A 304 30.14 16.18 1.73
N PRO A 305 31.21 16.85 2.20
CA PRO A 305 32.02 17.56 1.20
C PRO A 305 33.53 17.27 1.28
N ASP A 306 34.11 17.19 0.09
CA ASP A 306 35.50 17.38 -0.37
C ASP A 306 36.66 17.32 0.64
N LEU A 307 37.66 16.45 0.37
CA LEU A 307 39.01 16.90 0.03
C LEU A 307 39.92 15.75 -0.50
N ASP A 308 40.45 16.01 -1.69
CA ASP A 308 41.78 15.72 -2.22
C ASP A 308 42.35 14.30 -2.42
N SER A 309 43.10 14.26 -3.51
CA SER A 309 43.80 13.20 -4.20
C SER A 309 44.95 12.52 -3.42
N SER A 310 45.32 11.34 -3.94
CA SER A 310 46.51 10.51 -3.64
C SER A 310 46.39 9.51 -2.48
N ILE A 311 46.19 8.23 -2.83
CA ILE A 311 47.06 7.09 -2.49
C ILE A 311 46.49 5.85 -3.20
N ALA A 312 47.28 5.30 -4.12
CA ALA A 312 47.10 3.98 -4.66
C ALA A 312 47.52 2.93 -3.61
N GLY A 313 46.72 1.88 -3.43
CA GLY A 313 47.04 0.79 -2.51
C GLY A 313 46.12 -0.41 -2.73
N VAL A 314 46.65 -1.40 -3.45
CA VAL A 314 46.13 -2.75 -3.69
C VAL A 314 45.79 -3.47 -2.38
N ILE A 315 44.58 -4.07 -2.25
CA ILE A 315 44.34 -5.31 -1.47
C ILE A 315 43.26 -6.16 -2.17
N GLU A 316 43.53 -7.46 -2.18
CA GLU A 316 42.99 -8.59 -2.96
C GLU A 316 41.55 -9.01 -2.66
N GLU A 317 40.98 -9.74 -3.63
CA GLU A 317 39.71 -10.47 -3.53
C GLU A 317 39.75 -11.56 -2.44
N GLY A 318 38.71 -11.58 -1.60
CA GLY A 318 38.38 -12.70 -0.71
C GLY A 318 36.93 -13.10 -0.91
N GLY A 319 36.71 -14.32 -1.40
CA GLY A 319 35.41 -14.85 -1.82
C GLY A 319 34.35 -14.90 -0.73
N CYS A 320 33.09 -14.66 -1.13
CA CYS A 320 31.92 -14.82 -0.29
C CYS A 320 31.26 -16.18 -0.61
N SER A 321 31.34 -17.11 0.34
CA SER A 321 30.62 -18.39 0.31
C SER A 321 29.12 -18.16 0.55
N PRO A 322 28.21 -18.82 -0.21
CA PRO A 322 26.79 -18.74 0.03
C PRO A 322 26.36 -19.92 0.92
N GLU A 323 26.13 -19.68 2.21
CA GLU A 323 25.30 -20.55 3.06
C GLU A 323 25.16 -19.90 4.44
N THR A 324 24.09 -19.12 4.66
CA THR A 324 23.62 -18.83 6.02
C THR A 324 22.33 -19.59 6.23
N THR A 325 22.48 -20.84 6.70
CA THR A 325 21.38 -21.69 7.12
C THR A 325 20.72 -21.11 8.36
N ILE A 326 19.46 -20.71 8.24
CA ILE A 326 18.63 -20.25 9.36
C ILE A 326 18.36 -21.46 10.28
N THR A 327 18.91 -21.45 11.50
CA THR A 327 18.66 -22.49 12.50
C THR A 327 17.50 -22.07 13.40
N ILE A 328 16.35 -22.75 13.28
CA ILE A 328 15.23 -22.60 14.20
C ILE A 328 15.55 -23.40 15.47
N LYS A 329 15.82 -22.72 16.60
CA LYS A 329 15.88 -23.38 17.91
C LYS A 329 14.49 -23.38 18.53
N THR A 330 13.86 -24.54 18.56
CA THR A 330 12.67 -24.80 19.38
C THR A 330 13.10 -24.84 20.85
N VAL A 331 12.60 -23.91 21.66
CA VAL A 331 12.75 -24.00 23.12
C VAL A 331 11.70 -24.98 23.61
N GLY A 332 12.14 -26.10 24.19
CA GLY A 332 11.27 -27.14 24.72
C GLY A 332 10.37 -26.65 25.87
N PRO A 333 9.30 -27.40 26.21
CA PRO A 333 8.33 -27.00 27.21
C PRO A 333 9.00 -26.84 28.59
N PHE A 334 8.70 -25.73 29.26
CA PHE A 334 9.06 -25.48 30.65
C PHE A 334 8.54 -26.62 31.53
N MET A 335 9.46 -27.34 32.18
CA MET A 335 9.12 -28.32 33.20
C MET A 335 8.43 -27.62 34.38
N SER A 336 7.32 -28.21 34.81
CA SER A 336 6.62 -27.86 36.04
C SER A 336 7.55 -28.02 37.25
N ALA A 337 7.79 -26.92 37.96
CA ALA A 337 8.39 -26.99 39.29
C ALA A 337 7.29 -27.35 40.29
N GLN A 338 7.37 -28.57 40.84
CA GLN A 338 6.69 -28.96 42.07
C GLN A 338 7.18 -28.11 43.24
N ARG A 339 6.25 -27.49 43.97
CA ARG A 339 6.11 -27.63 45.44
C ARG A 339 4.79 -27.06 45.91
#